data_AF-A0A497HN45-F1
#
_entry.id   AF-A0A497HN45-F1
#
_cell.length_a   1.000
_cell.length_b   1.000
_cell.length_c   1.000
_cell.angle_alpha   90.00
_cell.angle_beta   90.00
_cell.angle_gamma   90.00
#
_symmetry.space_group_name_H-M   'P 1'
#
loop_
_entity.id
_entity.type
_entity.pdbx_description
1 polymer ?
#
loop_
_entity_poly.entity_id
_entity_poly.type
_entity_poly.pdbx_seq_one_letter_code
_entity_poly.pdbx_strand_id
1 'polypeptide(L)'
;MLLSFFLAILPLLVVLVGIVYLQRTGWEMAIVGLLLTALLAVFYFHTQPSVVLWATVYGVLKSFGIGIAVLGTMLMIFLMKEAGALDTISKAVSQVAATPEEKALFIGIAFGSLVTSLGVVTPALFPPLLLAMGFSPFAAVAIAVLGYNATTSFALLSLPVTLPAEVWGFDAQLFTYKICLYLPVISTAISFGMLYLIGGKESIKKGWKLAVVIGLSIGLSALLFSALKSPVMLIGVLSGLTSMGAFVLYTKSWKRPSSGVDKRELLRALSPWILLITFAAIVSVPWVTSHLSSLLGVVNVRGEVVKDGPEVVHVFANKYIDFNVLTQVYLWIFIATLLSIPILKLDREKIRRA
;
A
#
# COMPACT_ATOMS: atom_id res chain seq x y z
N MET A 1 0.91 -10.93 34.67
CA MET A 1 1.27 -10.08 33.50
C MET A 1 1.77 -10.90 32.32
N LEU A 2 2.81 -11.74 32.46
CA LEU A 2 3.35 -12.54 31.34
C LEU A 2 2.32 -13.49 30.71
N LEU A 3 1.55 -14.25 31.50
CA LEU A 3 0.52 -15.15 30.98
C LEU A 3 -0.55 -14.40 30.16
N SER A 4 -1.07 -13.30 30.70
CA SER A 4 -2.04 -12.45 30.01
C SER A 4 -1.49 -11.84 28.72
N PHE A 5 -0.20 -11.50 28.69
CA PHE A 5 0.47 -11.03 27.48
C PHE A 5 0.50 -12.13 26.41
N PHE A 6 0.95 -13.34 26.75
CA PHE A 6 0.99 -14.46 25.81
C PHE A 6 -0.39 -14.86 25.30
N LEU A 7 -1.40 -14.88 26.17
CA LEU A 7 -2.78 -15.15 25.77
C LEU A 7 -3.36 -14.05 24.89
N ALA A 8 -3.01 -12.79 25.11
CA ALA A 8 -3.46 -11.68 24.25
C ALA A 8 -2.88 -11.76 22.83
N ILE A 9 -1.62 -12.21 22.68
CA ILE A 9 -1.00 -12.37 21.35
C ILE A 9 -1.25 -13.75 20.71
N LEU A 10 -1.78 -14.72 21.46
CA LEU A 10 -1.98 -16.09 21.00
C LEU A 10 -2.82 -16.18 19.70
N PRO A 11 -3.95 -15.46 19.54
CA PRO A 11 -4.70 -15.49 18.29
C PRO A 11 -3.87 -15.07 17.08
N LEU A 12 -3.03 -14.04 17.24
CA LEU A 12 -2.12 -13.58 16.18
C LEU A 12 -1.08 -14.64 15.83
N LEU A 13 -0.48 -15.29 16.83
CA LEU A 13 0.47 -16.37 16.63
C LEU A 13 -0.16 -17.56 15.91
N VAL A 14 -1.38 -17.95 16.30
CA VAL A 14 -2.13 -19.04 15.65
C VAL A 14 -2.41 -18.70 14.18
N VAL A 15 -2.85 -17.47 13.88
CA VAL A 15 -3.05 -17.01 12.50
C VAL A 15 -1.76 -17.08 11.69
N LEU A 16 -0.66 -16.56 12.22
CA LEU A 16 0.64 -16.55 11.55
C LEU A 16 1.16 -17.97 11.30
N VAL A 17 1.12 -18.84 12.31
CA VAL A 17 1.56 -20.24 12.19
C VAL A 17 0.66 -21.00 11.21
N GLY A 18 -0.65 -20.77 11.24
CA GLY A 18 -1.57 -21.43 10.32
C GLY A 18 -1.35 -21.04 8.85
N ILE A 19 -1.06 -19.77 8.58
CA ILE A 19 -0.75 -19.32 7.21
C ILE A 19 0.64 -19.80 6.78
N VAL A 20 1.66 -19.60 7.60
CA VAL A 20 3.06 -19.84 7.20
C VAL A 20 3.43 -21.32 7.23
N TYR A 21 3.09 -22.03 8.31
CA TYR A 21 3.49 -23.42 8.53
C TYR A 21 2.44 -24.42 8.06
N LEU A 22 1.17 -24.19 8.39
CA LEU A 22 0.08 -25.09 7.98
C LEU A 22 -0.42 -24.83 6.56
N GLN A 23 0.09 -23.77 5.89
CA GLN A 23 -0.28 -23.38 4.53
C GLN A 23 -1.80 -23.24 4.33
N ARG A 24 -2.51 -22.83 5.38
CA ARG A 24 -3.96 -22.58 5.33
C ARG A 24 -4.25 -21.25 4.69
N THR A 25 -5.44 -21.13 4.11
CA THR A 25 -5.86 -19.91 3.44
C THR A 25 -6.11 -18.80 4.47
N GLY A 26 -5.91 -17.54 4.06
CA GLY A 26 -6.08 -16.40 4.95
C GLY A 26 -7.50 -16.27 5.53
N TRP A 27 -8.54 -16.66 4.77
CA TRP A 27 -9.93 -16.59 5.23
C TRP A 27 -10.22 -17.63 6.32
N GLU A 28 -9.70 -18.86 6.18
CA GLU A 28 -9.81 -19.89 7.23
C GLU A 28 -9.17 -19.41 8.52
N MET A 29 -7.94 -18.88 8.43
CA MET A 29 -7.21 -18.41 9.60
C MET A 29 -7.83 -17.17 10.23
N ALA A 30 -8.46 -16.29 9.44
CA ALA A 30 -9.21 -15.16 9.98
C ALA A 30 -10.39 -15.61 10.86
N ILE A 31 -11.13 -16.65 10.44
CA ILE A 31 -12.24 -17.22 11.24
C ILE A 31 -11.69 -17.86 12.51
N VAL A 32 -10.63 -18.67 12.40
CA VAL A 32 -9.99 -19.32 13.56
C VAL A 32 -9.49 -18.27 14.56
N GLY A 33 -8.81 -17.22 14.08
CA GLY A 33 -8.30 -16.14 14.90
C GLY A 33 -9.41 -15.35 15.59
N LEU A 34 -10.52 -15.07 14.88
CA LEU A 34 -11.69 -14.40 15.45
C LEU A 34 -12.33 -15.24 16.56
N LEU A 35 -12.58 -16.52 16.29
CA LEU A 35 -13.17 -17.44 17.28
C LEU A 35 -12.28 -17.55 18.52
N LEU A 36 -10.97 -17.74 18.33
CA LEU A 36 -10.03 -17.83 19.44
C LEU A 36 -9.96 -16.53 20.25
N THR A 37 -9.96 -15.38 19.58
CA THR A 37 -10.01 -14.07 20.24
C THR A 37 -11.29 -13.91 21.05
N ALA A 38 -12.45 -14.28 20.49
CA ALA A 38 -13.73 -14.21 21.17
C ALA A 38 -13.78 -15.12 22.41
N LEU A 39 -13.28 -16.36 22.30
CA LEU A 39 -13.21 -17.29 23.42
C LEU A 39 -12.33 -16.75 24.55
N LEU A 40 -11.12 -16.29 24.23
CA LEU A 40 -10.22 -15.73 25.24
C LEU A 40 -10.79 -14.46 25.89
N ALA A 41 -11.40 -13.58 25.10
CA ALA A 41 -12.02 -12.36 25.60
C ALA A 41 -13.11 -12.64 26.64
N VAL A 42 -14.02 -13.58 26.35
CA VAL A 42 -15.14 -13.93 27.25
C VAL A 42 -14.66 -14.73 28.46
N PHE A 43 -13.90 -15.80 28.23
CA PHE A 43 -13.60 -16.78 29.30
C PHE A 43 -12.41 -16.40 30.18
N TYR A 44 -11.35 -15.81 29.62
CA TYR A 44 -10.13 -15.48 30.37
C TYR A 44 -10.08 -14.01 30.78
N PHE A 45 -10.42 -13.09 29.87
CA PHE A 45 -10.41 -11.66 30.17
C PHE A 45 -11.73 -11.15 30.76
N HIS A 46 -12.72 -12.05 30.94
CA HIS A 46 -14.03 -11.74 31.51
C HIS A 46 -14.75 -10.55 30.83
N THR A 47 -14.54 -10.40 29.52
CA THR A 47 -15.17 -9.36 28.72
C THR A 47 -16.63 -9.72 28.47
N GLN A 48 -17.54 -8.75 28.63
CA GLN A 48 -18.96 -8.97 28.39
C GLN A 48 -19.21 -9.46 26.94
N PRO A 49 -20.00 -10.53 26.71
CA PRO A 49 -20.23 -11.06 25.36
C PRO A 49 -20.79 -10.04 24.35
N SER A 50 -21.58 -9.07 24.83
CA SER A 50 -22.08 -7.97 24.01
C SER A 50 -20.95 -7.14 23.41
N VAL A 51 -19.91 -6.83 24.18
CA VAL A 51 -18.74 -6.07 23.72
C VAL A 51 -17.99 -6.84 22.65
N VAL A 52 -17.85 -8.16 22.80
CA VAL A 52 -17.18 -9.03 21.82
C VAL A 52 -17.95 -9.07 20.50
N LEU A 53 -19.27 -9.21 20.53
CA LEU A 53 -20.12 -9.16 19.34
C LEU A 53 -19.99 -7.83 18.61
N TRP A 54 -20.10 -6.70 19.34
CA TRP A 54 -19.98 -5.38 18.74
C TRP A 54 -18.57 -5.07 18.22
N ALA A 55 -17.52 -5.53 18.90
CA ALA A 55 -16.15 -5.44 18.40
C ALA A 55 -15.95 -6.26 17.12
N THR A 56 -16.61 -7.42 17.00
CA THR A 56 -16.59 -8.23 15.79
C THR A 56 -17.26 -7.50 14.62
N VAL A 57 -18.46 -6.95 14.84
CA VAL A 57 -19.16 -6.13 13.82
C VAL A 57 -18.31 -4.92 13.43
N TYR A 58 -17.71 -4.25 14.41
CA TYR A 58 -16.79 -3.13 14.16
C TYR A 58 -15.63 -3.53 13.25
N GLY A 59 -14.98 -4.67 13.53
CA GLY A 59 -13.88 -5.19 12.72
C GLY A 59 -14.30 -5.52 11.29
N VAL A 60 -15.45 -6.18 11.11
CA VAL A 60 -16.00 -6.51 9.79
C VAL A 60 -16.28 -5.24 8.98
N LEU A 61 -16.95 -4.26 9.57
CA LEU A 61 -17.24 -2.98 8.91
C LEU A 61 -15.96 -2.22 8.54
N LYS A 62 -14.97 -2.17 9.44
CA LYS A 62 -13.66 -1.56 9.14
C LYS A 62 -12.91 -2.27 8.00
N SER A 63 -13.06 -3.58 7.88
CA SER A 63 -12.41 -4.36 6.81
C SER A 63 -13.03 -4.15 5.42
N PHE A 64 -14.24 -3.60 5.34
CA PHE A 64 -14.95 -3.41 4.09
C PHE A 64 -14.20 -2.46 3.13
N GLY A 65 -13.64 -1.37 3.66
CA GLY A 65 -12.90 -0.39 2.86
C GLY A 65 -11.69 -0.99 2.14
N ILE A 66 -10.90 -1.84 2.83
CA ILE A 66 -9.76 -2.52 2.20
C ILE A 66 -10.23 -3.61 1.23
N GLY A 67 -11.32 -4.32 1.53
CA GLY A 67 -11.90 -5.32 0.63
C GLY A 67 -12.33 -4.72 -0.71
N ILE A 68 -13.06 -3.60 -0.68
CA ILE A 68 -13.46 -2.88 -1.91
C ILE A 68 -12.23 -2.34 -2.65
N ALA A 69 -11.23 -1.80 -1.95
CA ALA A 69 -10.01 -1.29 -2.58
C ALA A 69 -9.27 -2.38 -3.37
N VAL A 70 -9.18 -3.59 -2.79
CA VAL A 70 -8.57 -4.75 -3.46
C VAL A 70 -9.38 -5.12 -4.71
N LEU A 71 -10.71 -5.27 -4.60
CA LEU A 71 -11.57 -5.61 -5.74
C LEU A 71 -11.50 -4.56 -6.86
N GLY A 72 -11.53 -3.28 -6.52
CA GLY A 72 -11.39 -2.18 -7.48
C GLY A 72 -10.02 -2.20 -8.17
N THR A 73 -8.95 -2.48 -7.42
CA THR A 73 -7.59 -2.58 -7.99
C THR A 73 -7.47 -3.77 -8.93
N MET A 74 -8.07 -4.92 -8.58
CA MET A 74 -8.11 -6.11 -9.43
C MET A 74 -8.86 -5.83 -10.73
N LEU A 75 -10.05 -5.22 -10.66
CA LEU A 75 -10.82 -4.81 -11.83
C LEU A 75 -10.00 -3.90 -12.75
N MET A 76 -9.33 -2.89 -12.19
CA MET A 76 -8.48 -1.98 -12.95
C MET A 76 -7.37 -2.75 -13.68
N ILE A 77 -6.70 -3.68 -13.00
CA ILE A 77 -5.61 -4.48 -13.60
C ILE A 77 -6.13 -5.45 -14.66
N PHE A 78 -7.29 -6.06 -14.49
CA PHE A 78 -7.89 -6.91 -15.52
C PHE A 78 -8.30 -6.10 -16.76
N LEU A 79 -8.88 -4.91 -16.59
CA LEU A 79 -9.15 -4.00 -17.71
C LEU A 79 -7.86 -3.59 -18.44
N MET A 80 -6.79 -3.29 -17.69
CA MET A 80 -5.47 -3.00 -18.26
C MET A 80 -4.90 -4.19 -19.02
N LYS A 81 -5.10 -5.40 -18.52
CA LYS A 81 -4.67 -6.64 -19.18
C LYS A 81 -5.40 -6.82 -20.52
N GLU A 82 -6.72 -6.71 -20.54
CA GLU A 82 -7.53 -6.83 -21.77
C GLU A 82 -7.26 -5.69 -22.77
N ALA A 83 -6.83 -4.52 -22.28
CA ALA A 83 -6.37 -3.41 -23.13
C ALA A 83 -4.97 -3.60 -23.72
N GLY A 84 -4.22 -4.64 -23.30
CA GLY A 84 -2.79 -4.81 -23.64
C GLY A 84 -1.86 -3.80 -22.95
N ALA A 85 -2.37 -3.02 -22.00
CA ALA A 85 -1.63 -1.94 -21.34
C ALA A 85 -0.48 -2.49 -20.49
N LEU A 86 -0.65 -3.66 -19.86
CA LEU A 86 0.41 -4.28 -19.04
C LEU A 86 1.65 -4.62 -19.87
N ASP A 87 1.47 -5.07 -21.12
CA ASP A 87 2.60 -5.37 -22.02
C ASP A 87 3.31 -4.09 -22.47
N THR A 88 2.56 -3.03 -22.79
CA THR A 88 3.12 -1.73 -23.13
C THR A 88 3.93 -1.15 -21.97
N ILE A 89 3.42 -1.24 -20.74
CA ILE A 89 4.13 -0.81 -19.52
C ILE A 89 5.36 -1.69 -19.28
N SER A 90 5.24 -3.00 -19.41
CA SER A 90 6.35 -3.96 -19.28
C SER A 90 7.51 -3.62 -20.23
N LYS A 91 7.19 -3.30 -21.49
CA LYS A 91 8.17 -2.84 -22.49
C LYS A 91 8.83 -1.51 -22.09
N ALA A 92 8.04 -0.54 -21.64
CA ALA A 92 8.57 0.77 -21.23
C ALA A 92 9.48 0.65 -19.99
N VAL A 93 9.09 -0.13 -18.99
CA VAL A 93 9.93 -0.37 -17.81
C VAL A 93 11.21 -1.11 -18.22
N SER A 94 11.14 -2.05 -19.16
CA SER A 94 12.32 -2.75 -19.67
C SER A 94 13.35 -1.85 -20.37
N GLN A 95 12.96 -0.63 -20.77
CA GLN A 95 13.91 0.37 -21.29
C GLN A 95 14.68 1.09 -20.17
N VAL A 96 14.10 1.20 -18.98
CA VAL A 96 14.73 1.85 -17.83
C VAL A 96 15.49 0.82 -16.99
N ALA A 97 14.95 -0.40 -16.88
CA ALA A 97 15.45 -1.51 -16.09
C ALA A 97 15.62 -2.75 -16.98
N ALA A 98 16.85 -3.06 -17.37
CA ALA A 98 17.17 -4.11 -18.33
C ALA A 98 17.17 -5.51 -17.68
N THR A 99 17.70 -5.60 -16.45
CA THR A 99 17.86 -6.88 -15.74
C THR A 99 16.67 -7.20 -14.83
N PRO A 100 16.40 -8.48 -14.52
CA PRO A 100 15.39 -8.85 -13.51
C PRO A 100 15.65 -8.18 -12.15
N GLU A 101 16.92 -8.05 -11.76
CA GLU A 101 17.33 -7.36 -10.53
C GLU A 101 16.94 -5.88 -10.54
N GLU A 102 17.25 -5.18 -11.64
CA GLU A 102 16.86 -3.78 -11.84
C GLU A 102 15.34 -3.61 -11.82
N LYS A 103 14.60 -4.48 -12.52
CA LYS A 103 13.14 -4.42 -12.60
C LYS A 103 12.50 -4.60 -11.22
N ALA A 104 13.00 -5.52 -10.42
CA ALA A 104 12.47 -5.77 -9.09
C ALA A 104 12.80 -4.65 -8.10
N LEU A 105 14.02 -4.10 -8.14
CA LEU A 105 14.38 -2.94 -7.30
C LEU A 105 13.58 -1.69 -7.71
N PHE A 106 13.38 -1.48 -9.02
CA PHE A 106 12.61 -0.35 -9.52
C PHE A 106 11.12 -0.46 -9.17
N ILE A 107 10.47 -1.56 -9.53
CA ILE A 107 9.02 -1.74 -9.33
C ILE A 107 8.69 -2.05 -7.88
N GLY A 108 9.35 -3.04 -7.29
CA GLY A 108 9.02 -3.52 -5.95
C GLY A 108 9.38 -2.53 -4.85
N ILE A 109 10.54 -1.88 -4.97
CA ILE A 109 11.07 -1.03 -3.91
C ILE A 109 10.82 0.44 -4.20
N ALA A 110 11.39 0.99 -5.27
CA ALA A 110 11.32 2.44 -5.52
C ALA A 110 9.89 2.89 -5.85
N PHE A 111 9.30 2.35 -6.91
CA PHE A 111 7.92 2.66 -7.30
C PHE A 111 6.90 2.14 -6.28
N GLY A 112 7.13 0.94 -5.73
CA GLY A 112 6.28 0.37 -4.68
C GLY A 112 6.19 1.25 -3.44
N SER A 113 7.29 1.84 -3.00
CA SER A 113 7.30 2.76 -1.84
C SER A 113 6.47 4.01 -2.12
N LEU A 114 6.58 4.59 -3.32
CA LEU A 114 5.80 5.75 -3.75
C LEU A 114 4.29 5.45 -3.73
N VAL A 115 3.91 4.39 -4.44
CA VAL A 115 2.50 4.02 -4.69
C VAL A 115 1.82 3.58 -3.37
N THR A 116 2.54 2.85 -2.52
CA THR A 116 2.03 2.46 -1.19
C THR A 116 1.85 3.68 -0.27
N SER A 117 2.76 4.66 -0.33
CA SER A 117 2.63 5.88 0.47
C SER A 117 1.39 6.70 0.11
N LEU A 118 0.98 6.65 -1.17
CA LEU A 118 -0.27 7.23 -1.66
C LEU A 118 -1.51 6.37 -1.36
N GLY A 119 -1.35 5.23 -0.68
CA GLY A 119 -2.44 4.37 -0.27
C GLY A 119 -2.94 3.38 -1.30
N VAL A 120 -2.23 3.24 -2.43
CA VAL A 120 -2.59 2.27 -3.47
C VAL A 120 -2.20 0.86 -3.04
N VAL A 121 -3.05 -0.11 -3.37
CA VAL A 121 -2.91 -1.52 -2.97
C VAL A 121 -1.89 -2.25 -3.86
N THR A 122 -0.62 -2.06 -3.56
CA THR A 122 0.53 -2.63 -4.31
C THR A 122 0.52 -4.16 -4.43
N PRO A 123 0.10 -4.98 -3.44
CA PRO A 123 0.02 -6.43 -3.60
C PRO A 123 -0.99 -6.89 -4.65
N ALA A 124 -2.03 -6.09 -4.94
CA ALA A 124 -2.99 -6.39 -6.01
C ALA A 124 -2.51 -5.84 -7.37
N LEU A 125 -1.76 -4.74 -7.35
CA LEU A 125 -1.34 -4.01 -8.54
C LEU A 125 -0.19 -4.68 -9.31
N PHE A 126 0.85 -5.09 -8.60
CA PHE A 126 2.13 -5.48 -9.21
C PHE A 126 2.24 -6.92 -9.73
N PRO A 127 1.61 -7.95 -9.13
CA PRO A 127 1.86 -9.32 -9.59
C PRO A 127 1.53 -9.55 -11.07
N PRO A 128 0.40 -9.07 -11.62
CA PRO A 128 0.11 -9.25 -13.05
C PRO A 128 1.08 -8.51 -13.97
N LEU A 129 1.56 -7.33 -13.55
CA LEU A 129 2.61 -6.60 -14.28
C LEU A 129 3.92 -7.39 -14.29
N LEU A 130 4.35 -7.89 -13.13
CA LEU A 130 5.61 -8.63 -12.99
C LEU A 130 5.56 -9.96 -13.76
N LEU A 131 4.40 -10.63 -13.80
CA LEU A 131 4.17 -11.79 -14.67
C LEU A 131 4.34 -11.42 -16.15
N ALA A 132 3.77 -10.29 -16.59
CA ALA A 132 3.96 -9.77 -17.97
C ALA A 132 5.42 -9.35 -18.28
N MET A 133 6.26 -9.18 -17.26
CA MET A 133 7.69 -8.93 -17.39
C MET A 133 8.54 -10.21 -17.41
N GLY A 134 7.91 -11.38 -17.24
CA GLY A 134 8.57 -12.70 -17.27
C GLY A 134 9.01 -13.24 -15.91
N PHE A 135 8.60 -12.63 -14.79
CA PHE A 135 8.87 -13.18 -13.47
C PHE A 135 8.01 -14.43 -13.21
N SER A 136 8.51 -15.34 -12.36
CA SER A 136 7.70 -16.46 -11.87
C SER A 136 6.55 -15.94 -10.98
N PRO A 137 5.43 -16.68 -10.85
CA PRO A 137 4.33 -16.29 -9.95
C PRO A 137 4.79 -16.04 -8.51
N PHE A 138 5.70 -16.87 -8.00
CA PHE A 138 6.28 -16.69 -6.67
C PHE A 138 7.07 -15.38 -6.57
N ALA A 139 7.97 -15.11 -7.53
CA ALA A 139 8.76 -13.88 -7.51
C ALA A 139 7.88 -12.64 -7.66
N ALA A 140 6.85 -12.69 -8.52
CA ALA A 140 5.91 -11.60 -8.72
C ALA A 140 5.18 -11.23 -7.41
N VAL A 141 4.68 -12.22 -6.68
CA VAL A 141 4.02 -12.00 -5.38
C VAL A 141 5.04 -11.54 -4.32
N ALA A 142 6.22 -12.16 -4.26
CA ALA A 142 7.25 -11.80 -3.29
C ALA A 142 7.72 -10.34 -3.46
N ILE A 143 7.97 -9.90 -4.70
CA ILE A 143 8.31 -8.51 -5.02
C ILE A 143 7.18 -7.57 -4.62
N ALA A 144 5.94 -7.94 -4.96
CA ALA A 144 4.77 -7.12 -4.68
C ALA A 144 4.47 -6.95 -3.19
N VAL A 145 4.82 -7.92 -2.34
CA VAL A 145 4.51 -7.88 -0.89
C VAL A 145 5.71 -7.41 -0.06
N LEU A 146 6.93 -7.76 -0.44
CA LEU A 146 8.13 -7.51 0.38
C LEU A 146 8.90 -6.27 -0.04
N GLY A 147 8.80 -5.83 -1.30
CA GLY A 147 9.68 -4.80 -1.85
C GLY A 147 9.58 -3.45 -1.13
N TYR A 148 8.36 -2.95 -0.92
CA TYR A 148 8.12 -1.65 -0.29
C TYR A 148 8.10 -1.72 1.25
N ASN A 149 8.37 -2.88 1.84
CA ASN A 149 8.04 -3.13 3.24
C ASN A 149 8.83 -2.22 4.21
N ALA A 150 9.98 -1.71 3.76
CA ALA A 150 10.77 -0.71 4.46
C ALA A 150 9.97 0.58 4.73
N THR A 151 9.10 0.98 3.81
CA THR A 151 8.32 2.23 3.89
C THR A 151 6.88 2.00 4.32
N THR A 152 6.51 0.81 4.79
CA THR A 152 5.14 0.52 5.26
C THR A 152 4.69 1.46 6.37
N SER A 153 5.62 1.97 7.19
CA SER A 153 5.36 3.03 8.16
C SER A 153 4.69 4.28 7.54
N PHE A 154 5.00 4.59 6.28
CA PHE A 154 4.46 5.74 5.56
C PHE A 154 3.28 5.39 4.64
N ALA A 155 2.77 4.16 4.69
CA ALA A 155 1.63 3.73 3.89
C ALA A 155 0.39 4.57 4.21
N LEU A 156 -0.49 4.75 3.22
CA LEU A 156 -1.74 5.51 3.38
C LEU A 156 -1.50 6.87 4.05
N LEU A 157 -0.55 7.66 3.54
CA LEU A 157 -0.17 8.96 4.10
C LEU A 157 0.29 8.88 5.56
N SER A 158 1.04 7.83 5.87
CA SER A 158 1.62 7.59 7.20
C SER A 158 0.62 7.34 8.33
N LEU A 159 -0.57 6.83 8.01
CA LEU A 159 -1.51 6.33 9.02
C LEU A 159 -0.87 5.33 10.03
N PRO A 160 0.01 4.40 9.62
CA PRO A 160 0.69 3.50 10.55
C PRO A 160 1.62 4.20 11.56
N VAL A 161 1.94 5.47 11.36
CA VAL A 161 2.74 6.29 12.28
C VAL A 161 1.86 7.25 13.07
N THR A 162 0.90 7.92 12.41
CA THR A 162 0.06 8.94 13.05
C THR A 162 -0.96 8.32 14.00
N LEU A 163 -1.61 7.20 13.65
CA LEU A 163 -2.60 6.56 14.51
C LEU A 163 -2.00 6.04 15.82
N PRO A 164 -0.87 5.31 15.84
CA PRO A 164 -0.24 4.94 17.10
C PRO A 164 0.23 6.17 17.89
N ALA A 165 0.78 7.19 17.24
CA ALA A 165 1.20 8.40 17.93
C ALA A 165 0.04 9.07 18.67
N GLU A 166 -1.14 9.15 18.04
CA GLU A 166 -2.36 9.67 18.66
C GLU A 166 -2.81 8.82 19.86
N VAL A 167 -2.89 7.49 19.69
CA VAL A 167 -3.34 6.56 20.75
C VAL A 167 -2.44 6.60 21.98
N TRP A 168 -1.13 6.74 21.77
CA TRP A 168 -0.13 6.74 22.85
C TRP A 168 0.25 8.15 23.33
N GLY A 169 -0.31 9.21 22.74
CA GLY A 169 -0.01 10.60 23.09
C GLY A 169 1.44 11.03 22.76
N PHE A 170 2.04 10.43 21.72
CA PHE A 170 3.37 10.79 21.25
C PHE A 170 3.33 11.96 20.27
N ASP A 171 4.39 12.78 20.26
CA ASP A 171 4.61 13.75 19.18
C ASP A 171 4.87 12.98 17.87
N ALA A 172 3.97 13.14 16.90
CA ALA A 172 4.02 12.39 15.64
C ALA A 172 5.31 12.68 14.84
N GLN A 173 5.83 13.90 14.90
CA GLN A 173 7.04 14.28 14.17
C GLN A 173 8.28 13.60 14.78
N LEU A 174 8.42 13.63 16.10
CA LEU A 174 9.50 12.98 16.83
C LEU A 174 9.42 11.46 16.70
N PHE A 175 8.22 10.90 16.77
CA PHE A 175 8.02 9.46 16.56
C PHE A 175 8.45 9.05 15.15
N THR A 176 8.06 9.83 14.14
CA THR A 176 8.50 9.63 12.75
C THR A 176 10.02 9.70 12.62
N TYR A 177 10.64 10.74 13.19
CA TYR A 177 12.10 10.89 13.15
C TYR A 177 12.83 9.68 13.74
N LYS A 178 12.35 9.16 14.88
CA LYS A 178 12.91 7.94 15.50
C LYS A 178 12.81 6.72 14.60
N ILE A 179 11.69 6.56 13.88
CA ILE A 179 11.52 5.48 12.89
C ILE A 179 12.52 5.66 11.74
N CYS A 180 12.68 6.89 11.24
CA CYS A 180 13.58 7.19 10.12
C CYS A 180 15.06 6.90 10.42
N LEU A 181 15.50 6.92 11.69
CA LEU A 181 16.88 6.60 12.06
C LEU A 181 17.27 5.16 11.67
N TYR A 182 16.34 4.22 11.72
CA TYR A 182 16.59 2.81 11.35
C TYR A 182 16.42 2.55 9.86
N LEU A 183 15.75 3.46 9.14
CA LEU A 183 15.31 3.25 7.77
C LEU A 183 16.47 3.04 6.77
N PRO A 184 17.62 3.75 6.84
CA PRO A 184 18.75 3.49 5.95
C PRO A 184 19.23 2.04 6.00
N VAL A 185 19.31 1.46 7.20
CA VAL A 185 19.75 0.07 7.36
C VAL A 185 18.68 -0.90 6.87
N ILE A 186 17.43 -0.70 7.28
CA ILE A 186 16.32 -1.62 6.97
C ILE A 186 15.97 -1.62 5.48
N SER A 187 15.90 -0.45 4.84
CA SER A 187 15.59 -0.33 3.41
C SER A 187 16.68 -0.96 2.53
N THR A 188 17.95 -0.76 2.87
CA THR A 188 19.07 -1.42 2.18
C THR A 188 19.03 -2.93 2.41
N ALA A 189 18.78 -3.40 3.64
CA ALA A 189 18.66 -4.82 3.93
C ALA A 189 17.51 -5.49 3.14
N ILE A 190 16.35 -4.83 3.05
CA ILE A 190 15.22 -5.30 2.24
C ILE A 190 15.59 -5.33 0.76
N SER A 191 16.36 -4.36 0.27
CA SER A 191 16.85 -4.34 -1.11
C SER A 191 17.74 -5.54 -1.42
N PHE A 192 18.63 -5.91 -0.49
CA PHE A 192 19.42 -7.13 -0.61
C PHE A 192 18.57 -8.41 -0.51
N GLY A 193 17.62 -8.46 0.43
CA GLY A 193 16.69 -9.57 0.56
C GLY A 193 15.87 -9.78 -0.70
N MET A 194 15.48 -8.70 -1.37
CA MET A 194 14.75 -8.77 -2.63
C MET A 194 15.58 -9.40 -3.74
N LEU A 195 16.85 -9.01 -3.88
CA LEU A 195 17.77 -9.63 -4.83
C LEU A 195 17.97 -11.13 -4.53
N TYR A 196 18.09 -11.49 -3.25
CA TYR A 196 18.21 -12.88 -2.83
C TYR A 196 17.00 -13.74 -3.23
N LEU A 197 15.80 -13.19 -3.10
CA LEU A 197 14.57 -13.92 -3.43
C LEU A 197 14.39 -14.17 -4.93
N ILE A 198 14.96 -13.31 -5.78
CA ILE A 198 14.81 -13.40 -7.24
C ILE A 198 15.74 -14.45 -7.83
N GLY A 199 17.03 -14.42 -7.44
CA GLY A 199 18.05 -15.31 -8.01
C GLY A 199 19.19 -15.61 -7.05
N GLY A 200 18.92 -15.56 -5.74
CA GLY A 200 19.85 -15.96 -4.70
C GLY A 200 21.09 -15.09 -4.63
N LYS A 201 22.22 -15.74 -4.31
CA LYS A 201 23.52 -15.06 -4.14
C LYS A 201 24.04 -14.45 -5.45
N GLU A 202 23.65 -15.00 -6.60
CA GLU A 202 24.11 -14.51 -7.90
C GLU A 202 23.46 -13.16 -8.24
N SER A 203 22.15 -13.03 -8.02
CA SER A 203 21.44 -11.76 -8.18
C SER A 203 21.95 -10.68 -7.21
N ILE A 204 22.34 -11.04 -5.98
CA ILE A 204 23.03 -10.10 -5.08
C ILE A 204 24.32 -9.59 -5.72
N LYS A 205 25.19 -10.49 -6.21
CA LYS A 205 26.46 -10.09 -6.82
C LYS A 205 26.28 -9.18 -8.05
N LYS A 206 25.20 -9.39 -8.81
CA LYS A 206 24.86 -8.57 -9.98
C LYS A 206 24.28 -7.20 -9.59
N GLY A 207 23.38 -7.17 -8.61
CA GLY A 207 22.58 -5.98 -8.27
C GLY A 207 22.99 -5.20 -7.02
N TRP A 208 24.00 -5.63 -6.25
CA TRP A 208 24.28 -5.06 -4.91
C TRP A 208 24.49 -3.54 -4.90
N LYS A 209 25.19 -3.00 -5.89
CA LYS A 209 25.46 -1.54 -5.98
C LYS A 209 24.16 -0.77 -6.08
N LEU A 210 23.26 -1.23 -6.94
CA LEU A 210 21.96 -0.63 -7.13
C LEU A 210 21.08 -0.82 -5.89
N ALA A 211 21.11 -1.99 -5.25
CA ALA A 211 20.38 -2.21 -4.00
C ALA A 211 20.82 -1.24 -2.89
N VAL A 212 22.13 -0.97 -2.77
CA VAL A 212 22.66 0.03 -1.84
C VAL A 212 22.16 1.43 -2.20
N VAL A 213 22.23 1.81 -3.47
CA VAL A 213 21.77 3.14 -3.93
C VAL A 213 20.28 3.34 -3.66
N ILE A 214 19.44 2.36 -3.98
CA ILE A 214 17.99 2.46 -3.80
C ILE A 214 17.62 2.46 -2.31
N GLY A 215 18.14 1.52 -1.53
CA GLY A 215 17.89 1.46 -0.09
C GLY A 215 18.34 2.73 0.61
N LEU A 216 19.59 3.15 0.41
CA LEU A 216 20.09 4.37 1.06
C LEU A 216 19.36 5.62 0.57
N SER A 217 18.97 5.70 -0.70
CA SER A 217 18.18 6.84 -1.19
C SER A 217 16.85 6.94 -0.44
N ILE A 218 16.13 5.83 -0.25
CA ILE A 218 14.87 5.80 0.53
C ILE A 218 15.14 6.19 1.99
N GLY A 219 16.08 5.51 2.64
CA GLY A 219 16.32 5.70 4.07
C GLY A 219 16.83 7.10 4.42
N LEU A 220 17.81 7.60 3.66
CA LEU A 220 18.42 8.91 3.92
C LEU A 220 17.48 10.05 3.55
N SER A 221 16.69 9.92 2.47
CA SER A 221 15.68 10.93 2.14
C SER A 221 14.57 11.00 3.19
N ALA A 222 14.08 9.86 3.68
CA ALA A 222 13.09 9.84 4.75
C ALA A 222 13.63 10.45 6.05
N LEU A 223 14.91 10.18 6.38
CA LEU A 223 15.59 10.79 7.51
C LEU A 223 15.76 12.30 7.32
N LEU A 224 16.14 12.74 6.12
CA LEU A 224 16.27 14.17 5.79
C LEU A 224 14.92 14.88 5.90
N PHE A 225 13.85 14.38 5.26
CA PHE A 225 12.53 15.01 5.29
C PHE A 225 11.93 15.03 6.70
N SER A 226 12.15 13.98 7.50
CA SER A 226 11.72 13.98 8.90
C SER A 226 12.50 14.99 9.75
N ALA A 227 13.83 15.11 9.55
CA ALA A 227 14.69 16.09 10.22
C ALA A 227 14.35 17.54 9.83
N LEU A 228 13.97 17.78 8.58
CA LEU A 228 13.47 19.06 8.07
C LEU A 228 12.05 19.40 8.56
N LYS A 229 11.45 18.55 9.42
CA LYS A 229 10.08 18.69 9.92
C LYS A 229 9.04 18.81 8.79
N SER A 230 9.29 18.11 7.68
CA SER A 230 8.29 18.01 6.61
C SER A 230 7.03 17.31 7.14
N PRO A 231 5.84 17.63 6.61
CA PRO A 231 4.60 16.95 6.99
C PRO A 231 4.76 15.43 6.89
N VAL A 232 4.49 14.72 7.99
CA VAL A 232 4.70 13.26 8.11
C VAL A 232 4.10 12.50 6.92
N MET A 233 2.89 12.89 6.51
CA MET A 233 2.17 12.31 5.37
C MET A 233 2.92 12.32 4.04
N LEU A 234 3.84 13.26 3.81
CA LEU A 234 4.59 13.41 2.55
C LEU A 234 5.91 12.64 2.55
N ILE A 235 6.43 12.25 3.72
CA ILE A 235 7.79 11.70 3.84
C ILE A 235 7.94 10.44 2.99
N GLY A 236 6.99 9.50 3.06
CA GLY A 236 7.03 8.28 2.24
C GLY A 236 6.98 8.57 0.73
N VAL A 237 6.10 9.48 0.31
CA VAL A 237 5.94 9.88 -1.11
C VAL A 237 7.23 10.49 -1.64
N LEU A 238 7.80 11.45 -0.92
CA LEU A 238 9.05 12.10 -1.32
C LEU A 238 10.24 11.13 -1.31
N SER A 239 10.28 10.20 -0.35
CA SER A 239 11.32 9.17 -0.28
C SER A 239 11.22 8.16 -1.43
N GLY A 240 10.00 7.77 -1.81
CA GLY A 240 9.75 6.98 -3.02
C GLY A 240 10.22 7.70 -4.28
N LEU A 241 9.85 8.98 -4.47
CA LEU A 241 10.27 9.78 -5.63
C LEU A 241 11.79 9.95 -5.72
N THR A 242 12.45 10.25 -4.60
CA THR A 242 13.92 10.38 -4.56
C THR A 242 14.62 9.07 -4.90
N SER A 243 14.07 7.93 -4.48
CA SER A 243 14.61 6.61 -4.84
C SER A 243 14.42 6.27 -6.32
N MET A 244 13.28 6.62 -6.92
CA MET A 244 13.06 6.48 -8.36
C MET A 244 14.01 7.39 -9.16
N GLY A 245 14.21 8.63 -8.70
CA GLY A 245 15.20 9.54 -9.29
C GLY A 245 16.62 8.99 -9.19
N ALA A 246 17.01 8.46 -8.03
CA ALA A 246 18.30 7.81 -7.82
C ALA A 246 18.50 6.59 -8.72
N PHE A 247 17.44 5.79 -8.95
CA PHE A 247 17.47 4.69 -9.92
C PHE A 247 17.83 5.19 -11.32
N VAL A 248 17.06 6.16 -11.85
CA VAL A 248 17.24 6.68 -13.21
C VAL A 248 18.62 7.34 -13.39
N LEU A 249 19.10 8.05 -12.36
CA LEU A 249 20.44 8.63 -12.34
C LEU A 249 21.54 7.55 -12.37
N TYR A 250 21.37 6.47 -11.61
CA TYR A 250 22.32 5.37 -11.54
C TYR A 250 22.41 4.60 -12.86
N THR A 251 21.26 4.20 -13.41
CA THR A 251 21.19 3.45 -14.67
C THR A 251 21.51 4.32 -15.90
N LYS A 252 21.56 5.66 -15.73
CA LYS A 252 21.76 6.64 -16.80
C LYS A 252 20.77 6.47 -17.96
N SER A 253 19.55 5.98 -17.65
CA SER A 253 18.50 5.67 -18.62
C SER A 253 17.99 6.89 -19.41
N TRP A 254 18.48 8.09 -19.12
CA TRP A 254 18.27 9.28 -19.97
C TRP A 254 18.95 9.19 -21.34
N LYS A 255 19.95 8.33 -21.53
CA LYS A 255 20.68 8.23 -22.80
C LYS A 255 20.01 7.26 -23.78
N ARG A 256 19.05 7.80 -24.52
CA ARG A 256 18.37 7.30 -25.74
C ARG A 256 17.35 6.16 -25.57
N PRO A 257 16.06 6.38 -25.85
CA PRO A 257 15.12 5.28 -26.09
C PRO A 257 15.50 4.62 -27.42
N SER A 258 16.10 3.43 -27.39
CA SER A 258 16.64 2.79 -28.58
C SER A 258 15.60 2.13 -29.50
N SER A 259 14.32 2.04 -29.13
CA SER A 259 13.14 1.87 -30.04
C SER A 259 11.84 1.53 -29.30
N GLY A 260 10.69 1.95 -29.86
CA GLY A 260 9.53 1.06 -30.03
C GLY A 260 8.18 1.47 -29.41
N VAL A 261 8.16 2.05 -28.20
CA VAL A 261 6.89 2.39 -27.53
C VAL A 261 6.54 3.84 -27.78
N ASP A 262 5.43 4.09 -28.49
CA ASP A 262 4.91 5.44 -28.69
C ASP A 262 4.58 6.08 -27.33
N LYS A 263 5.04 7.31 -27.09
CA LYS A 263 4.73 8.07 -25.88
C LYS A 263 3.22 8.18 -25.65
N ARG A 264 2.43 8.32 -26.71
CA ARG A 264 0.96 8.37 -26.59
C ARG A 264 0.39 7.03 -26.15
N GLU A 265 0.92 5.93 -26.67
CA GLU A 265 0.54 4.58 -26.27
C GLU A 265 0.92 4.30 -24.81
N LEU A 266 2.12 4.72 -24.40
CA LEU A 266 2.57 4.59 -23.01
C LEU A 266 1.72 5.43 -22.05
N LEU A 267 1.44 6.69 -22.37
CA LEU A 267 0.58 7.56 -21.54
C LEU A 267 -0.83 6.99 -21.43
N ARG A 268 -1.34 6.40 -22.52
CA ARG A 268 -2.63 5.71 -22.54
C ARG A 268 -2.61 4.45 -21.66
N ALA A 269 -1.57 3.63 -21.76
CA ALA A 269 -1.40 2.43 -20.95
C ALA A 269 -1.26 2.76 -19.45
N LEU A 270 -0.52 3.82 -19.12
CA LEU A 270 -0.34 4.29 -17.74
C LEU A 270 -1.53 5.10 -17.21
N SER A 271 -2.52 5.45 -18.04
CA SER A 271 -3.61 6.35 -17.65
C SER A 271 -4.36 5.93 -16.37
N PRO A 272 -4.69 4.64 -16.11
CA PRO A 272 -5.37 4.27 -14.87
C PRO A 272 -4.51 4.56 -13.64
N TRP A 273 -3.20 4.30 -13.70
CA TRP A 273 -2.27 4.55 -12.60
C TRP A 273 -1.98 6.02 -12.41
N ILE A 274 -1.82 6.78 -13.50
CA ILE A 274 -1.64 8.23 -13.43
C ILE A 274 -2.87 8.88 -12.79
N LEU A 275 -4.08 8.51 -13.23
CA LEU A 275 -5.32 9.01 -12.64
C LEU A 275 -5.43 8.63 -11.16
N LEU A 276 -5.17 7.36 -10.81
CA LEU A 276 -5.22 6.89 -9.43
C LEU A 276 -4.22 7.62 -8.54
N ILE A 277 -2.95 7.71 -8.95
CA ILE A 277 -1.89 8.41 -8.22
C ILE A 277 -2.23 9.89 -8.07
N THR A 278 -2.79 10.51 -9.11
CA THR A 278 -3.18 11.93 -9.09
C THR A 278 -4.34 12.17 -8.13
N PHE A 279 -5.41 11.37 -8.20
CA PHE A 279 -6.54 11.49 -7.28
C PHE A 279 -6.15 11.18 -5.85
N ALA A 280 -5.37 10.11 -5.63
CA ALA A 280 -4.84 9.81 -4.32
C ALA A 280 -4.04 11.01 -3.78
N ALA A 281 -3.12 11.58 -4.55
CA ALA A 281 -2.35 12.75 -4.15
C ALA A 281 -3.22 13.99 -3.87
N ILE A 282 -4.24 14.26 -4.68
CA ILE A 282 -5.17 15.38 -4.48
C ILE A 282 -5.97 15.20 -3.19
N VAL A 283 -6.54 14.02 -2.97
CA VAL A 283 -7.36 13.69 -1.79
C VAL A 283 -6.54 13.67 -0.51
N SER A 284 -5.23 13.40 -0.64
CA SER A 284 -4.26 13.44 0.45
C SER A 284 -3.96 14.84 0.96
N VAL A 285 -4.35 15.90 0.23
CA VAL A 285 -4.09 17.27 0.67
C VAL A 285 -5.10 17.66 1.76
N PRO A 286 -4.67 18.11 2.95
CA PRO A 286 -5.56 18.31 4.10
C PRO A 286 -6.80 19.18 3.82
N TRP A 287 -6.65 20.25 3.04
CA TRP A 287 -7.78 21.12 2.69
C TRP A 287 -8.80 20.38 1.81
N VAL A 288 -8.35 19.56 0.87
CA VAL A 288 -9.22 18.74 0.03
C VAL A 288 -9.92 17.67 0.87
N THR A 289 -9.17 16.96 1.72
CA THR A 289 -9.73 15.94 2.61
C THR A 289 -10.82 16.54 3.49
N SER A 290 -10.57 17.70 4.11
CA SER A 290 -11.56 18.39 4.95
C SER A 290 -12.80 18.83 4.18
N HIS A 291 -12.62 19.34 2.95
CA HIS A 291 -13.72 19.78 2.11
C HIS A 291 -14.57 18.60 1.65
N LEU A 292 -13.96 17.53 1.15
CA LEU A 292 -14.64 16.30 0.77
C LEU A 292 -15.41 15.68 1.95
N SER A 293 -14.79 15.64 3.13
CA SER A 293 -15.45 15.15 4.36
C SER A 293 -16.68 15.99 4.71
N SER A 294 -16.64 17.30 4.46
CA SER A 294 -17.77 18.19 4.76
C SER A 294 -18.96 18.01 3.81
N LEU A 295 -18.74 17.55 2.57
CA LEU A 295 -19.78 17.41 1.54
C LEU A 295 -20.79 16.30 1.83
N LEU A 296 -20.38 15.22 2.50
CA LEU A 296 -21.26 14.08 2.85
C LEU A 296 -21.58 13.98 4.35
N GLY A 297 -21.34 15.05 5.12
CA GLY A 297 -21.92 15.19 6.47
C GLY A 297 -20.94 15.30 7.63
N VAL A 298 -19.92 16.15 7.51
CA VAL A 298 -19.20 16.70 8.68
C VAL A 298 -19.41 18.21 8.72
N VAL A 299 -20.51 18.64 9.32
CA VAL A 299 -20.76 20.05 9.61
C VAL A 299 -20.13 20.37 10.97
N ASN A 300 -19.08 21.18 10.95
CA ASN A 300 -18.53 21.84 12.12
C ASN A 300 -19.41 23.06 12.43
N VAL A 301 -20.43 22.92 13.28
CA VAL A 301 -21.14 24.08 13.85
C VAL A 301 -20.79 24.16 15.32
N ARG A 302 -20.02 25.18 15.69
CA ARG A 302 -19.77 25.63 17.08
C ARG A 302 -19.02 24.66 18.02
N GLY A 303 -17.98 23.98 17.54
CA GLY A 303 -16.99 23.34 18.42
C GLY A 303 -17.45 22.05 19.10
N GLU A 304 -18.66 21.55 18.79
CA GLU A 304 -19.05 20.17 19.06
C GLU A 304 -19.09 19.40 17.73
N VAL A 305 -18.28 18.36 17.64
CA VAL A 305 -18.19 17.50 16.47
C VAL A 305 -19.38 16.54 16.48
N VAL A 306 -20.53 16.99 15.98
CA VAL A 306 -21.68 16.11 15.74
C VAL A 306 -21.42 15.31 14.45
N LYS A 307 -20.89 14.09 14.62
CA LYS A 307 -20.65 13.13 13.53
C LYS A 307 -21.91 12.28 13.29
N ASP A 308 -22.97 12.90 12.79
CA ASP A 308 -24.23 12.25 12.40
C ASP A 308 -24.49 12.41 10.90
N GLY A 309 -23.48 12.11 10.09
CA GLY A 309 -23.65 11.98 8.63
C GLY A 309 -24.27 10.62 8.25
N PRO A 310 -24.88 10.49 7.06
CA PRO A 310 -25.43 9.21 6.56
C PRO A 310 -24.37 8.09 6.42
N GLU A 311 -23.09 8.44 6.48
CA GLU A 311 -21.95 7.52 6.39
C GLU A 311 -21.42 7.07 7.75
N VAL A 312 -21.98 7.58 8.86
CA VAL A 312 -21.53 7.24 10.21
C VAL A 312 -22.37 6.09 10.75
N VAL A 313 -21.73 4.94 10.95
CA VAL A 313 -22.36 3.81 11.64
C VAL A 313 -21.97 3.88 13.11
N HIS A 314 -22.97 4.16 13.95
CA HIS A 314 -22.82 4.10 15.39
C HIS A 314 -22.65 2.66 15.85
N VAL A 315 -21.60 2.43 16.62
CA VAL A 315 -21.27 1.15 17.23
C VAL A 315 -21.35 1.31 18.76
N PHE A 316 -21.47 0.20 19.47
CA PHE A 316 -21.62 0.16 20.93
C PHE A 316 -20.61 1.03 21.70
N ALA A 317 -21.07 1.65 22.79
CA ALA A 317 -20.30 2.49 23.71
C ALA A 317 -19.67 3.75 23.10
N ASN A 318 -20.46 4.59 22.40
CA ASN A 318 -20.04 5.87 21.79
C ASN A 318 -18.89 5.74 20.78
N LYS A 319 -18.64 4.55 20.24
CA LYS A 319 -17.70 4.31 19.15
C LYS A 319 -18.46 4.46 17.84
N TYR A 320 -17.88 5.12 16.86
CA TYR A 320 -18.48 5.24 15.53
C TYR A 320 -17.48 4.81 14.46
N ILE A 321 -18.01 4.30 13.35
CA ILE A 321 -17.25 4.10 12.12
C ILE A 321 -17.77 5.15 11.14
N ASP A 322 -16.91 6.12 10.86
CA ASP A 322 -17.09 7.02 9.73
C ASP A 322 -16.41 6.38 8.52
N PHE A 323 -17.21 6.04 7.50
CA PHE A 323 -16.68 5.52 6.24
C PHE A 323 -15.99 6.61 5.42
N ASN A 324 -16.45 7.87 5.55
CA ASN A 324 -15.92 9.03 4.85
C ASN A 324 -15.58 8.73 3.37
N VAL A 325 -16.57 8.24 2.63
CA VAL A 325 -16.40 7.53 1.36
C VAL A 325 -15.61 8.36 0.34
N LEU A 326 -15.81 9.68 0.34
CA LEU A 326 -15.12 10.61 -0.56
C LEU A 326 -13.62 10.74 -0.29
N THR A 327 -13.16 10.45 0.92
CA THR A 327 -11.73 10.49 1.25
C THR A 327 -11.05 9.14 1.12
N GLN A 328 -11.82 8.06 0.98
CA GLN A 328 -11.29 6.73 0.91
C GLN A 328 -10.70 6.41 -0.46
N VAL A 329 -9.55 5.74 -0.45
CA VAL A 329 -8.80 5.38 -1.66
C VAL A 329 -9.64 4.50 -2.60
N TYR A 330 -10.51 3.63 -2.07
CA TYR A 330 -11.33 2.74 -2.89
C TYR A 330 -12.24 3.47 -3.87
N LEU A 331 -12.84 4.60 -3.47
CA LEU A 331 -13.69 5.39 -4.36
C LEU A 331 -12.87 5.90 -5.55
N TRP A 332 -11.67 6.42 -5.27
CA TRP A 332 -10.80 6.99 -6.28
C TRP A 332 -10.19 5.94 -7.21
N ILE A 333 -10.01 4.70 -6.74
CA ILE A 333 -9.70 3.56 -7.60
C ILE A 333 -10.84 3.33 -8.61
N PHE A 334 -12.10 3.32 -8.18
CA PHE A 334 -13.24 3.16 -9.08
C PHE A 334 -13.35 4.31 -10.08
N ILE A 335 -13.23 5.56 -9.61
CA ILE A 335 -13.28 6.74 -10.48
C ILE A 335 -12.14 6.71 -11.52
N ALA A 336 -10.91 6.44 -11.09
CA ALA A 336 -9.76 6.30 -11.99
C ALA A 336 -9.98 5.19 -13.02
N THR A 337 -10.52 4.05 -12.58
CA THR A 337 -10.83 2.91 -13.45
C THR A 337 -11.87 3.30 -14.49
N LEU A 338 -13.01 3.87 -14.09
CA LEU A 338 -14.08 4.26 -15.00
C LEU A 338 -13.63 5.32 -16.02
N LEU A 339 -12.89 6.34 -15.57
CA LEU A 339 -12.35 7.38 -16.45
C LEU A 339 -11.29 6.85 -17.41
N SER A 340 -10.60 5.76 -17.05
CA SER A 340 -9.60 5.15 -17.90
C SER A 340 -10.19 4.27 -19.02
N ILE A 341 -11.42 3.78 -18.90
CA ILE A 341 -12.08 2.93 -19.92
C ILE A 341 -12.06 3.56 -21.33
N PRO A 342 -12.55 4.80 -21.53
CA PRO A 342 -12.52 5.44 -22.86
C PRO A 342 -11.08 5.73 -23.32
N ILE A 343 -10.18 6.06 -22.38
CA ILE A 343 -8.77 6.33 -22.68
C ILE A 343 -8.10 5.05 -23.19
N LEU A 344 -8.34 3.90 -22.55
CA LEU A 344 -7.87 2.59 -22.96
C LEU A 344 -8.57 2.06 -24.23
N LYS A 345 -9.57 2.77 -24.78
CA LYS A 345 -10.45 2.34 -25.89
C LYS A 345 -10.88 0.87 -25.76
N LEU A 346 -11.36 0.52 -24.58
CA LEU A 346 -11.92 -0.79 -24.33
C LEU A 346 -13.30 -0.89 -25.00
N ASP A 347 -13.52 -1.97 -25.74
CA ASP A 347 -14.84 -2.32 -26.27
C ASP A 347 -15.68 -3.07 -25.21
N ARG A 348 -16.97 -3.25 -25.48
CA ARG A 348 -17.88 -3.94 -24.55
C ARG A 348 -17.49 -5.40 -24.29
N GLU A 349 -16.84 -6.06 -25.24
CA GLU A 349 -16.45 -7.46 -25.08
C GLU A 349 -15.26 -7.60 -24.12
N LYS A 350 -14.26 -6.74 -24.26
CA LYS A 350 -13.09 -6.67 -23.35
C LYS A 350 -13.51 -6.31 -21.94
N ILE A 351 -14.47 -5.37 -21.79
CA ILE A 351 -15.02 -5.04 -20.47
C ILE A 351 -15.73 -6.24 -19.84
N ARG A 352 -16.41 -7.07 -20.64
CA ARG A 352 -17.11 -8.27 -20.14
C ARG A 352 -16.15 -9.42 -19.79
N ARG A 353 -14.96 -9.45 -20.39
CA ARG A 353 -13.92 -10.45 -20.11
C ARG A 353 -13.10 -10.10 -18.86
N ALA A 354 -12.90 -8.82 -18.60
CA ALA A 354 -12.20 -8.29 -17.43
C ALA A 354 -13.02 -8.49 -16.14
#